data_AF-A0A7S4B9Y0-F1
#
_entry.id   AF-A0A7S4B9Y0-F1
#
_cell.length_a   1.000
_cell.length_b   1.000
_cell.length_c   1.000
_cell.angle_alpha   90.00
_cell.angle_beta   90.00
_cell.angle_gamma   90.00
#
_symmetry.space_group_name_H-M   'P 1'
#
loop_
_entity.id
_entity.type
_entity.pdbx_description
1 polymer ?
#
loop_
_entity_poly.entity_id
_entity_poly.type
_entity_poly.pdbx_seq_one_letter_code
_entity_poly.pdbx_strand_id
1 'polypeptide(L)'
;KLGVLYRSIHLVLNDVGIFMLLFASFFLIYGLDMYITFPRKEGQGYIPQVPSFNHAVSALQALFQLALTGELVEINLVDEDYNLQFPLETTWQSIDLVVFVAVYIGFIIVLLVTLLNLLIAVMGNTFGDIIKNSTLKWRVDFARLILMLELQAKFLTRPLCCKWKAWDLHAGRAPPKSHERSCASDEPHIVLCPCSYLACSFV
;
A
#
# COMPACT_ATOMS: atom_id res chain seq x y z
N LYS A 1 -3.57 13.29 13.40
CA LYS A 1 -4.39 12.46 12.47
C LYS A 1 -3.53 11.73 11.41
N LEU A 2 -2.33 12.21 11.06
CA LEU A 2 -1.42 11.57 10.10
C LEU A 2 -1.00 10.13 10.47
N GLY A 3 -0.77 9.84 11.76
CA GLY A 3 -0.33 8.51 12.19
C GLY A 3 -1.34 7.38 11.98
N VAL A 4 -2.65 7.70 12.06
CA VAL A 4 -3.73 6.75 11.75
C VAL A 4 -3.75 6.44 10.25
N LEU A 5 -3.55 7.47 9.41
CA LEU A 5 -3.50 7.35 7.96
C LEU A 5 -2.33 6.47 7.49
N TYR A 6 -1.12 6.72 7.99
CA TYR A 6 0.07 5.96 7.58
C TYR A 6 -0.07 4.46 7.85
N ARG A 7 -0.56 4.09 9.04
CA ARG A 7 -0.77 2.68 9.39
C ARG A 7 -1.92 2.05 8.60
N SER A 8 -2.97 2.81 8.31
CA SER A 8 -4.09 2.32 7.50
C SER A 8 -3.63 2.00 6.08
N ILE A 9 -2.80 2.87 5.48
CA ILE A 9 -2.22 2.66 4.15
C ILE A 9 -1.39 1.37 4.09
N HIS A 10 -0.53 1.12 5.08
CA HIS A 10 0.31 -0.08 5.09
C HIS A 10 -0.51 -1.38 5.22
N LEU A 11 -1.60 -1.37 6.00
CA LEU A 11 -2.48 -2.54 6.11
C LEU A 11 -3.21 -2.81 4.80
N VAL A 12 -3.76 -1.76 4.17
CA VAL A 12 -4.39 -1.87 2.85
C VAL A 12 -3.41 -2.38 1.81
N LEU A 13 -2.15 -1.92 1.81
CA LEU A 13 -1.13 -2.38 0.88
C LEU A 13 -0.85 -3.88 0.96
N ASN A 14 -0.91 -4.48 2.16
CA ASN A 14 -0.71 -5.91 2.32
C ASN A 14 -1.84 -6.72 1.66
N ASP A 15 -3.07 -6.26 1.80
CA ASP A 15 -4.23 -6.92 1.23
C ASP A 15 -4.31 -6.71 -0.29
N VAL A 16 -3.87 -5.54 -0.78
CA VAL A 16 -3.64 -5.28 -2.21
C VAL A 16 -2.56 -6.21 -2.77
N GLY A 17 -1.56 -6.59 -1.97
CA GLY A 17 -0.54 -7.56 -2.39
C GLY A 17 -1.12 -8.93 -2.74
N ILE A 18 -2.08 -9.42 -1.93
CA ILE A 18 -2.79 -10.69 -2.19
C ILE A 18 -3.63 -10.57 -3.46
N PHE A 19 -4.32 -9.45 -3.65
CA PHE A 19 -5.07 -9.15 -4.86
C PHE A 19 -4.16 -9.15 -6.10
N MET A 20 -3.01 -8.47 -6.04
CA MET A 20 -2.05 -8.40 -7.15
C MET A 20 -1.50 -9.78 -7.51
N LEU A 21 -1.31 -10.68 -6.54
CA LEU A 21 -0.87 -12.04 -6.78
C LEU A 21 -1.93 -12.88 -7.52
N LEU A 22 -3.19 -12.78 -7.10
CA LEU A 22 -4.32 -13.43 -7.79
C LEU A 22 -4.50 -12.87 -9.21
N PHE A 23 -4.42 -11.54 -9.35
CA PHE A 23 -4.47 -10.89 -10.66
C PHE A 23 -3.35 -11.38 -11.58
N ALA A 24 -2.11 -11.41 -11.10
CA ALA A 24 -0.96 -11.87 -11.87
C ALA A 24 -1.10 -13.33 -12.30
N SER A 25 -1.66 -14.21 -11.47
CA SER A 25 -1.85 -15.62 -11.84
C SER A 25 -2.89 -15.79 -12.95
N PHE A 26 -4.05 -15.14 -12.86
CA PHE A 26 -5.05 -15.15 -13.93
C PHE A 26 -4.53 -14.52 -15.21
N PHE A 27 -3.86 -13.37 -15.09
CA PHE A 27 -3.26 -12.68 -16.23
C PHE A 27 -2.25 -13.56 -16.97
N LEU A 28 -1.39 -14.29 -16.25
CA LEU A 28 -0.42 -15.20 -16.87
C LEU A 28 -1.10 -16.40 -17.53
N ILE A 29 -2.11 -17.02 -16.90
CA ILE A 29 -2.83 -18.16 -17.48
C ILE A 29 -3.48 -17.76 -18.81
N TYR A 30 -4.24 -16.67 -18.81
CA TYR A 30 -4.91 -16.19 -20.04
C TYR A 30 -3.91 -15.64 -21.06
N GLY A 31 -2.84 -14.98 -20.63
CA GLY A 31 -1.80 -14.50 -21.55
C GLY A 31 -1.07 -15.65 -22.25
N LEU A 32 -0.84 -16.76 -21.54
CA LEU A 32 -0.27 -17.98 -22.14
C LEU A 32 -1.27 -18.68 -23.07
N ASP A 33 -2.53 -18.79 -22.67
CA ASP A 33 -3.59 -19.38 -23.51
C ASP A 33 -3.75 -18.62 -24.84
N MET A 34 -3.75 -17.29 -24.77
CA MET A 34 -3.82 -16.42 -25.94
C MET A 34 -2.56 -16.51 -26.82
N TYR A 35 -1.40 -16.74 -26.22
CA TYR A 35 -0.15 -16.98 -26.95
C TYR A 35 -0.13 -18.34 -27.67
N ILE A 36 -0.75 -19.37 -27.07
CA ILE A 36 -0.83 -20.72 -27.66
C ILE A 36 -1.85 -20.77 -28.79
N THR A 37 -2.99 -20.09 -28.62
CA THR A 37 -4.08 -20.06 -29.61
C THR A 37 -3.81 -19.11 -30.79
N PHE A 38 -2.75 -18.31 -30.73
CA PHE A 38 -2.37 -17.42 -31.83
C PHE A 38 -1.95 -18.24 -33.07
N PRO A 39 -2.69 -18.13 -34.20
CA PRO A 39 -2.38 -18.93 -35.38
C PRO A 39 -1.04 -18.48 -35.96
N ARG A 40 -0.01 -19.34 -35.94
CA ARG A 40 1.29 -19.06 -36.56
C ARG A 40 1.39 -19.76 -37.90
N LYS A 41 1.74 -19.04 -38.97
CA LYS A 41 2.14 -19.69 -40.23
C LYS A 41 3.53 -20.28 -40.06
N GLU A 42 3.70 -21.53 -40.49
CA GLU A 42 5.01 -22.19 -40.53
C GLU A 42 5.98 -21.35 -41.39
N GLY A 43 7.09 -20.92 -40.78
CA GLY A 43 8.17 -20.20 -41.48
C GLY A 43 8.07 -18.68 -41.52
N GLN A 44 6.94 -18.06 -41.13
CA GLN A 44 6.83 -16.60 -40.98
C GLN A 44 6.22 -16.26 -39.61
N GLY A 45 7.07 -15.83 -38.69
CA GLY A 45 6.67 -15.33 -37.36
C GLY A 45 6.07 -13.93 -37.37
N TYR A 46 5.54 -13.48 -38.51
CA TYR A 46 5.01 -12.14 -38.69
C TYR A 46 3.64 -12.21 -39.36
N ILE A 47 2.64 -11.72 -38.65
CA ILE A 47 1.26 -11.60 -39.12
C ILE A 47 0.87 -10.11 -39.04
N PRO A 48 0.48 -9.47 -40.16
CA PRO A 48 0.18 -8.04 -40.22
C PRO A 48 -1.11 -7.65 -39.47
N GLN A 49 -2.02 -8.60 -39.26
CA GLN A 49 -3.32 -8.36 -38.63
C GLN A 49 -3.21 -7.98 -37.14
N VAL A 50 -2.21 -8.54 -36.44
CA VAL A 50 -1.98 -8.29 -35.02
C VAL A 50 -0.46 -8.20 -34.76
N PRO A 51 0.20 -7.07 -35.13
CA PRO A 51 1.65 -6.96 -35.07
C PRO A 51 2.20 -7.10 -33.65
N SER A 52 1.41 -6.70 -32.65
CA SER A 52 1.77 -6.77 -31.22
C SER A 52 1.93 -8.21 -30.71
N PHE A 53 1.29 -9.20 -31.33
CA PHE A 53 1.32 -10.59 -30.89
C PHE A 53 2.44 -11.44 -31.52
N ASN A 54 3.23 -10.85 -32.42
CA ASN A 54 4.36 -11.54 -33.07
C ASN A 54 5.47 -11.92 -32.07
N HIS A 55 5.72 -11.10 -31.06
CA HIS A 55 6.67 -11.41 -29.98
C HIS A 55 5.93 -11.62 -28.65
N ALA A 56 6.36 -12.63 -27.87
CA ALA A 56 5.74 -12.94 -26.58
C ALA A 56 5.77 -11.74 -25.60
N VAL A 57 6.88 -10.98 -25.62
CA VAL A 57 7.06 -9.83 -24.72
C VAL A 57 6.16 -8.65 -25.14
N SER A 58 6.05 -8.36 -26.44
CA SER A 58 5.14 -7.32 -26.93
C SER A 58 3.68 -7.69 -26.73
N ALA A 59 3.34 -8.98 -26.87
CA ALA A 59 2.01 -9.51 -26.60
C ALA A 59 1.64 -9.31 -25.12
N LEU A 60 2.52 -9.71 -24.20
CA LEU A 60 2.34 -9.51 -22.77
C LEU A 60 2.22 -8.03 -22.41
N GLN A 61 3.03 -7.17 -23.01
CA GLN A 61 2.95 -5.72 -22.78
C GLN A 61 1.61 -5.15 -23.25
N ALA A 62 1.16 -5.51 -24.46
CA ALA A 62 -0.13 -5.09 -24.99
C ALA A 62 -1.29 -5.59 -24.12
N LEU A 63 -1.22 -6.83 -23.64
CA LEU A 63 -2.21 -7.39 -22.70
C LEU A 63 -2.19 -6.68 -21.35
N PHE A 64 -1.01 -6.32 -20.85
CA PHE A 64 -0.89 -5.59 -19.59
C PHE A 64 -1.45 -4.17 -19.72
N GLN A 65 -1.20 -3.53 -20.86
CA GLN A 65 -1.75 -2.21 -21.18
C GLN A 65 -3.28 -2.30 -21.28
N LEU A 66 -3.82 -3.25 -22.05
CA LEU A 66 -5.26 -3.53 -22.10
C LEU A 66 -5.84 -3.78 -20.69
N ALA A 67 -5.15 -4.53 -19.84
CA ALA A 67 -5.61 -4.86 -18.50
C ALA A 67 -5.66 -3.66 -17.55
N LEU A 68 -4.77 -2.67 -17.71
CA LEU A 68 -4.69 -1.50 -16.82
C LEU A 68 -5.39 -0.26 -17.39
N THR A 69 -5.22 0.03 -18.67
CA THR A 69 -5.75 1.23 -19.32
C THR A 69 -7.09 0.97 -20.01
N GLY A 70 -7.44 -0.30 -20.26
CA GLY A 70 -8.61 -0.66 -21.06
C GLY A 70 -8.47 -0.33 -22.55
N GLU A 71 -7.26 0.03 -22.99
CA GLU A 71 -6.97 0.34 -24.39
C GLU A 71 -7.03 -0.93 -25.23
N LEU A 72 -7.92 -0.93 -26.22
CA LEU A 72 -8.13 -2.07 -27.11
C LEU A 72 -6.90 -2.29 -28.00
N VAL A 73 -6.58 -3.55 -28.25
CA VAL A 73 -5.52 -3.89 -29.21
C VAL A 73 -6.09 -3.76 -30.62
N GLU A 74 -5.34 -3.15 -31.53
CA GLU A 74 -5.70 -3.08 -32.94
C GLU A 74 -5.67 -4.49 -33.54
N ILE A 75 -6.85 -5.05 -33.81
CA ILE A 75 -7.03 -6.30 -34.53
C ILE A 75 -7.58 -5.93 -35.90
N ASN A 76 -6.70 -5.90 -36.91
CA ASN A 76 -7.09 -5.60 -38.28
C ASN A 76 -7.69 -6.87 -38.91
N LEU A 77 -8.99 -7.08 -38.66
CA LEU A 77 -9.76 -8.21 -39.20
C LEU A 77 -10.24 -7.99 -40.63
N VAL A 78 -10.31 -6.73 -41.06
CA VAL A 78 -10.82 -6.30 -42.37
C VAL A 78 -9.87 -5.22 -42.89
N ASP A 79 -9.11 -5.53 -43.95
CA ASP A 79 -8.38 -4.51 -44.70
C ASP A 79 -9.38 -3.85 -45.67
N GLU A 80 -9.66 -2.56 -45.50
CA GLU A 80 -10.57 -1.81 -46.39
C GLU A 80 -10.02 -1.66 -47.82
N ASP A 81 -8.70 -1.76 -48.01
CA ASP A 81 -8.05 -1.55 -49.32
C ASP A 81 -7.92 -2.81 -50.18
N TYR A 82 -8.15 -3.99 -49.60
CA TYR A 82 -8.08 -5.25 -50.34
C TYR A 82 -9.30 -6.10 -50.02
N ASN A 83 -10.16 -6.31 -51.03
CA ASN A 83 -11.13 -7.42 -51.08
C ASN A 83 -10.44 -8.80 -51.11
N LEU A 84 -9.31 -8.97 -50.41
CA LEU A 84 -8.75 -10.25 -50.06
C LEU A 84 -9.32 -10.62 -48.70
N GLN A 85 -10.49 -11.24 -48.77
CA GLN A 85 -10.79 -12.41 -47.95
C GLN A 85 -9.48 -13.18 -47.75
N PHE A 86 -9.07 -13.35 -46.49
CA PHE A 86 -7.92 -14.15 -46.11
C PHE A 86 -7.69 -15.28 -47.14
N PRO A 87 -6.47 -15.52 -47.65
CA PRO A 87 -6.13 -16.85 -48.11
C PRO A 87 -5.97 -17.70 -46.84
N LEU A 88 -7.09 -17.93 -46.15
CA LEU A 88 -7.34 -19.07 -45.28
C LEU A 88 -7.38 -20.25 -46.25
N GLU A 89 -6.22 -20.62 -46.80
CA GLU A 89 -6.12 -21.77 -47.70
C GLU A 89 -6.47 -23.07 -46.97
N THR A 90 -6.58 -23.03 -45.63
CA THR A 90 -6.94 -24.16 -44.77
C THR A 90 -7.99 -23.76 -43.73
N THR A 91 -9.02 -24.60 -43.58
CA THR A 91 -10.12 -24.45 -42.60
C THR A 91 -9.63 -24.32 -41.15
N TRP A 92 -8.48 -24.92 -40.83
CA TRP A 92 -7.90 -24.94 -39.49
C TRP A 92 -7.49 -23.55 -39.01
N GLN A 93 -6.89 -22.73 -39.87
CA GLN A 93 -6.49 -21.37 -39.53
C GLN A 93 -7.70 -20.48 -39.22
N SER A 94 -8.86 -20.76 -39.82
CA SER A 94 -10.10 -20.01 -39.55
C SER A 94 -10.63 -20.31 -38.16
N ILE A 95 -10.55 -21.58 -37.77
CA ILE A 95 -10.98 -22.03 -36.45
C ILE A 95 -10.09 -21.42 -35.38
N ASP A 96 -8.76 -21.43 -35.57
CA ASP A 96 -7.81 -20.83 -34.62
C ASP A 96 -8.06 -19.33 -34.43
N LEU A 97 -8.37 -18.59 -35.51
CA LEU A 97 -8.72 -17.18 -35.42
C LEU A 97 -10.01 -16.96 -34.62
N VAL A 98 -11.05 -17.77 -34.86
CA VAL A 98 -12.32 -17.68 -34.12
C VAL A 98 -12.11 -17.98 -32.63
N VAL A 99 -11.32 -19.01 -32.32
CA VAL A 99 -10.96 -19.37 -30.94
C VAL A 99 -10.18 -18.23 -30.28
N PHE A 100 -9.19 -17.66 -30.98
CA PHE A 100 -8.42 -16.52 -30.50
C PHE A 100 -9.33 -15.31 -30.17
N VAL A 101 -10.26 -14.96 -31.05
CA VAL A 101 -11.21 -13.86 -30.80
C VAL A 101 -12.14 -14.16 -29.64
N ALA A 102 -12.62 -15.40 -29.51
CA ALA A 102 -13.47 -15.82 -28.39
C ALA A 102 -12.72 -15.76 -27.05
N VAL A 103 -11.48 -16.24 -27.00
CA VAL A 103 -10.59 -16.15 -25.82
C VAL A 103 -10.27 -14.70 -25.49
N TYR A 104 -10.05 -13.83 -26.49
CA TYR A 104 -9.83 -12.40 -26.29
C TYR A 104 -11.02 -11.70 -25.63
N ILE A 105 -12.24 -11.94 -26.12
CA ILE A 105 -13.46 -11.37 -25.54
C ILE A 105 -13.67 -11.91 -24.12
N GLY A 106 -13.47 -13.23 -23.93
CA GLY A 106 -13.54 -13.88 -22.62
C GLY A 106 -12.55 -13.27 -21.63
N PHE A 107 -11.30 -13.03 -22.07
CA PHE A 107 -10.26 -12.38 -21.28
C PHE A 107 -10.69 -10.98 -20.85
N ILE A 108 -11.21 -10.15 -21.76
CA ILE A 108 -11.68 -8.80 -21.40
C ILE A 108 -12.79 -8.86 -20.35
N ILE A 109 -13.79 -9.73 -20.54
CA ILE A 109 -14.92 -9.85 -19.61
C ILE A 109 -14.44 -10.34 -18.25
N VAL A 110 -13.71 -11.45 -18.21
CA VAL A 110 -13.22 -12.04 -16.96
C VAL A 110 -12.29 -11.07 -16.26
N LEU A 111 -11.37 -10.43 -16.96
CA LEU A 111 -10.40 -9.55 -16.36
C LEU A 111 -11.05 -8.26 -15.85
N LEU A 112 -11.93 -7.60 -16.61
CA LEU A 112 -12.65 -6.39 -16.15
C LEU A 112 -13.58 -6.68 -14.97
N VAL A 113 -14.40 -7.75 -15.06
CA VAL A 113 -15.37 -8.09 -14.02
C VAL A 113 -14.66 -8.59 -12.76
N THR A 114 -13.61 -9.42 -12.91
CA THR A 114 -12.86 -9.95 -11.76
C THR A 114 -12.00 -8.87 -11.10
N LEU A 115 -11.33 -8.01 -11.88
CA LEU A 115 -10.57 -6.88 -11.34
C LEU A 115 -11.48 -5.98 -10.51
N LEU A 116 -12.63 -5.58 -11.05
CA LEU A 116 -13.51 -4.64 -10.36
C LEU A 116 -14.16 -5.27 -9.13
N ASN A 117 -14.73 -6.48 -9.27
CA ASN A 117 -15.47 -7.13 -8.19
C ASN A 117 -14.55 -7.56 -7.04
N LEU A 118 -13.36 -8.09 -7.34
CA LEU A 118 -12.43 -8.57 -6.31
C LEU A 118 -11.70 -7.40 -5.64
N LEU A 119 -11.34 -6.35 -6.39
CA LEU A 119 -10.73 -5.14 -5.81
C LEU A 119 -11.70 -4.47 -4.83
N ILE A 120 -12.97 -4.30 -5.21
CA ILE A 120 -13.98 -3.69 -4.34
C ILE A 120 -14.25 -4.59 -3.12
N ALA A 121 -14.33 -5.91 -3.30
CA ALA A 121 -14.59 -6.84 -2.21
C ALA A 121 -13.46 -6.83 -1.15
N VAL A 122 -12.21 -6.92 -1.59
CA VAL A 122 -11.05 -6.93 -0.69
C VAL A 122 -10.89 -5.59 0.01
N MET A 123 -10.99 -4.48 -0.73
CA MET A 123 -10.93 -3.13 -0.14
C MET A 123 -12.10 -2.88 0.82
N GLY A 124 -13.32 -3.27 0.45
CA GLY A 124 -14.51 -3.05 1.27
C GLY A 124 -14.45 -3.73 2.63
N ASN A 125 -13.98 -4.98 2.67
CA ASN A 125 -13.86 -5.73 3.91
C ASN A 125 -12.75 -5.17 4.82
N THR A 126 -11.59 -4.86 4.24
CA THR A 126 -10.41 -4.44 5.00
C THR A 126 -10.54 -2.99 5.48
N PHE A 127 -11.12 -2.08 4.69
CA PHE A 127 -11.37 -0.71 5.15
C PHE A 127 -12.31 -0.67 6.37
N GLY A 128 -13.36 -1.49 6.38
CA GLY A 128 -14.30 -1.59 7.50
C GLY A 128 -13.61 -1.98 8.81
N ASP A 129 -12.73 -2.98 8.75
CA ASP A 129 -12.00 -3.49 9.91
C ASP A 129 -10.83 -2.61 10.32
N ILE A 130 -10.12 -2.01 9.36
CA ILE A 130 -9.00 -1.10 9.62
C ILE A 130 -9.49 0.17 10.32
N ILE A 131 -10.63 0.75 9.96
CA ILE A 131 -11.14 1.96 10.62
C ILE A 131 -11.45 1.69 12.10
N LYS A 132 -12.09 0.55 12.40
CA LYS A 132 -12.42 0.17 13.79
C LYS A 132 -11.14 -0.10 14.59
N ASN A 133 -10.23 -0.91 14.05
CA ASN A 133 -9.03 -1.34 14.76
C ASN A 133 -7.93 -0.26 14.85
N SER A 134 -7.83 0.63 13.86
CA SER A 134 -6.81 1.71 13.82
C SER A 134 -7.06 2.77 14.88
N THR A 135 -8.32 3.12 15.18
CA THR A 135 -8.64 4.10 16.23
C THR A 135 -8.24 3.59 17.61
N LEU A 136 -8.48 2.32 17.89
CA LEU A 136 -8.11 1.69 19.16
C LEU A 136 -6.59 1.56 19.29
N LYS A 137 -5.91 1.04 18.26
CA LYS A 137 -4.45 0.93 18.23
C LYS A 137 -3.76 2.29 18.32
N TRP A 138 -4.28 3.32 17.66
CA TRP A 138 -3.74 4.67 17.74
C TRP A 138 -3.78 5.24 19.15
N ARG A 139 -4.89 5.02 19.88
CA ARG A 139 -4.99 5.47 21.28
C ARG A 139 -3.93 4.78 22.16
N VAL A 140 -3.68 3.49 21.94
CA VAL A 140 -2.65 2.73 22.67
C VAL A 140 -1.24 3.23 22.33
N ASP A 141 -0.93 3.41 21.05
CA ASP A 141 0.39 3.88 20.62
C ASP A 141 0.66 5.31 21.07
N PHE A 142 -0.37 6.16 21.07
CA PHE A 142 -0.27 7.53 21.60
C PHE A 142 0.00 7.54 23.11
N ALA A 143 -0.68 6.69 23.89
CA ALA A 143 -0.41 6.56 25.32
C ALA A 143 1.02 6.09 25.61
N ARG A 144 1.52 5.12 24.83
CA ARG A 144 2.92 4.66 24.93
C ARG A 144 3.91 5.78 24.61
N LEU A 145 3.64 6.57 23.58
CA LEU A 145 4.50 7.69 23.20
C LEU A 145 4.56 8.76 24.29
N ILE A 146 3.41 9.11 24.89
CA ILE A 146 3.36 10.02 26.04
C ILE A 146 4.17 9.47 27.22
N LEU A 147 4.00 8.18 27.55
CA LEU A 147 4.72 7.55 28.66
C LEU A 147 6.24 7.60 28.46
N MET A 148 6.70 7.36 27.22
CA MET A 148 8.13 7.46 26.89
C MET A 148 8.66 8.89 27.00
N LEU A 149 7.88 9.89 26.57
CA LEU A 149 8.23 11.30 26.74
C LEU A 149 8.28 11.69 28.22
N GLU A 150 7.35 11.19 29.04
CA GLU A 150 7.34 11.46 30.48
C GLU A 150 8.57 10.86 31.17
N LEU A 151 8.95 9.63 30.81
CA LEU A 151 10.17 8.98 31.31
C LEU A 151 11.43 9.78 30.92
N GLN A 152 11.52 10.24 29.67
CA GLN A 152 12.63 11.07 29.21
C GLN A 152 12.68 12.43 29.94
N ALA A 153 11.52 13.09 30.14
CA ALA A 153 11.44 14.36 30.86
C ALA A 153 11.87 14.22 32.34
N LYS A 154 11.45 13.14 33.02
CA LYS A 154 11.89 12.83 34.40
C LYS A 154 13.39 12.58 34.49
N PHE A 155 13.98 11.94 33.48
CA PHE A 155 15.42 11.72 33.43
C PHE A 155 16.20 13.04 33.26
N LEU A 156 15.74 13.93 32.37
CA LEU A 156 16.37 15.24 32.13
C LEU A 156 16.24 16.21 33.31
N THR A 157 15.17 16.14 34.09
CA THR A 157 14.94 17.02 35.24
C THR A 157 15.67 16.59 36.52
N ARG A 158 16.03 15.31 36.66
CA ARG A 158 16.82 14.79 37.80
C ARG A 158 18.18 15.49 38.01
N PRO A 159 19.06 15.67 37.01
CA PRO A 159 20.36 16.32 37.21
C PRO A 159 20.24 17.82 37.50
N LEU A 160 19.18 18.48 37.04
CA LEU A 160 18.94 19.91 37.32
C LEU A 160 18.61 20.16 38.81
N CYS A 161 17.85 19.28 39.46
CA CYS A 161 17.54 19.41 40.89
C CYS A 161 18.80 19.26 41.77
N CYS A 162 19.70 18.34 41.43
CA CYS A 162 20.98 18.20 42.13
C CYS A 162 21.90 19.42 41.94
N LYS A 163 21.85 20.07 40.76
CA LYS A 163 22.67 21.24 40.45
C LYS A 163 22.19 22.51 41.17
N TRP A 164 20.88 22.68 41.34
CA TRP A 164 20.31 23.76 42.17
C TRP A 164 20.66 23.60 43.65
N LYS A 165 20.58 22.37 44.19
CA LYS A 165 20.95 22.09 45.58
C LYS A 165 22.44 22.35 45.87
N ALA A 166 23.31 22.18 44.86
CA ALA A 166 24.74 22.51 44.96
C ALA A 166 25.02 24.02 44.86
N TRP A 167 24.20 24.79 44.14
CA TRP A 167 24.32 26.26 44.06
C TRP A 167 23.93 26.96 45.37
N ASP A 168 22.90 26.47 46.06
CA ASP A 168 22.49 27.02 47.36
C ASP A 168 23.55 26.83 48.46
N LEU A 169 24.33 25.73 48.39
CA LEU A 169 25.39 25.46 49.36
C LEU A 169 26.58 26.43 49.24
N HIS A 170 26.84 26.94 48.03
CA HIS A 170 27.91 27.91 47.78
C HIS A 170 27.45 29.37 47.96
N ALA A 171 26.15 29.66 47.92
CA ALA A 171 25.59 31.01 48.06
C ALA A 171 25.40 31.48 49.53
N GLY A 172 25.81 30.70 50.53
CA GLY A 172 25.86 31.12 51.94
C GLY A 172 24.49 31.43 52.58
N ARG A 173 23.38 30.95 51.99
CA ARG A 173 22.04 31.15 52.53
C ARG A 173 21.58 29.84 53.20
N ALA A 174 21.45 29.87 54.53
CA ALA A 174 21.04 28.70 55.30
C ALA A 174 19.64 28.21 54.86
N PRO A 175 19.44 26.90 54.65
CA PRO A 175 18.14 26.37 54.28
C PRO A 175 17.14 26.50 55.46
N PRO A 176 15.86 26.82 55.19
CA PRO A 176 14.83 26.78 56.22
C PRO A 176 14.65 25.33 56.73
N LYS A 177 14.76 25.15 58.06
CA LYS A 177 14.79 23.86 58.79
C LYS A 177 13.50 23.00 58.74
N SER A 178 12.53 23.28 57.86
CA SER A 178 11.20 22.64 57.92
C SER A 178 10.91 21.61 56.84
N HIS A 179 11.82 21.33 55.88
CA HIS A 179 11.50 20.47 54.73
C HIS A 179 12.45 19.30 54.49
N GLU A 180 12.95 18.68 55.56
CA GLU A 180 13.97 17.63 55.46
C GLU A 180 13.42 16.20 55.29
N ARG A 181 12.10 16.02 55.10
CA ARG A 181 11.48 14.69 55.20
C ARG A 181 10.84 14.09 53.94
N SER A 182 10.92 14.69 52.75
CA SER A 182 10.14 14.21 51.58
C SER A 182 10.90 13.67 50.38
N CYS A 183 12.22 13.47 50.42
CA CYS A 183 12.94 12.90 49.27
C CYS A 183 13.30 11.41 49.41
N ALA A 184 12.86 10.73 50.48
CA ALA A 184 13.24 9.34 50.78
C ALA A 184 12.03 8.40 50.90
N SER A 185 10.96 8.63 50.15
CA SER A 185 9.88 7.65 50.03
C SER A 185 9.56 7.38 48.56
N ASP A 186 9.89 6.16 48.16
CA ASP A 186 9.49 5.47 46.93
C ASP A 186 7.97 5.25 46.89
N GLU A 187 7.18 6.33 46.79
CA GLU A 187 5.78 6.25 46.40
C GLU A 187 5.51 7.18 45.22
N PRO A 188 4.75 6.72 44.20
CA PRO A 188 4.45 7.48 43.00
C PRO A 188 3.35 8.51 43.27
N HIS A 189 3.53 9.37 44.27
CA HIS A 189 2.75 10.58 44.36
C HIS A 189 3.34 11.57 43.36
N ILE A 190 2.53 11.96 42.38
CA ILE A 190 2.76 13.09 41.48
C ILE A 190 2.82 14.34 42.36
N VAL A 191 3.96 14.57 43.02
CA VAL A 191 4.29 15.84 43.64
C VAL A 191 4.71 16.74 42.49
N LEU A 192 3.73 17.44 41.93
CA LEU A 192 3.98 18.66 41.19
C LEU A 192 4.86 19.54 42.08
N CYS A 193 6.15 19.63 41.76
CA CYS A 193 7.03 20.61 42.37
C CYS A 193 6.36 22.00 42.24
N PRO A 194 6.18 22.75 43.33
CA PRO A 194 5.56 24.07 43.28
C PRO A 194 6.42 25.14 42.56
N CYS A 195 7.58 24.77 42.00
CA CYS A 195 8.44 25.70 41.26
C CYS A 195 7.93 26.10 39.87
N SER A 196 6.85 25.51 39.36
CA SER A 196 6.31 25.88 38.03
C SER A 196 5.48 27.18 38.04
N TYR A 197 5.15 27.76 39.20
CA TYR A 197 4.29 28.95 39.25
C TYR A 197 5.02 30.30 39.29
N LEU A 198 6.36 30.34 39.43
CA LEU A 198 7.10 31.60 39.57
C LEU A 198 7.86 32.08 38.32
N ALA A 199 7.77 31.36 37.20
CA ALA A 199 8.42 31.76 35.94
C ALA A 199 7.43 32.13 34.80
N CYS A 200 6.18 32.48 35.15
CA CYS A 200 5.16 32.93 34.18
C CYS A 200 4.59 34.33 34.51
N SER A 201 5.38 35.18 35.15
CA SER A 201 5.15 36.63 35.15
C SER A 201 6.48 37.35 35.01
N PHE A 202 6.94 37.46 33.76
CA PHE A 202 7.61 38.67 33.33
C PHE A 202 7.34 38.85 31.83
N VAL A 203 6.90 40.05 31.52
CA VAL A 203 6.73 40.68 30.20
C VAL A 203 7.98 40.47 29.33
#